data_AF-A0A3P3ZAJ0-F1
#
_entry.id   AF-A0A3P3ZAJ0-F1
#
_cell.length_a   1.000
_cell.length_b   1.000
_cell.length_c   1.000
_cell.angle_alpha   90.00
_cell.angle_beta   90.00
_cell.angle_gamma   90.00
#
_symmetry.space_group_name_H-M   'P 1'
#
loop_
_entity.id
_entity.type
_entity.pdbx_description
1 polymer ?
#
loop_
_entity_poly.entity_id
_entity_poly.type
_entity_poly.pdbx_seq_one_letter_code
_entity_poly.pdbx_strand_id
1 'polypeptide(L)'
;MRVFRISVPLMCFFYHFVVMIVTFVNYIIVVRLQDTPQVLRSAYLVFCVIEAMAYAAGAGPLFVYSYKYGTTSAARLSRLLCGIAIMFLFSSVPMLFMEVAQFLSFDYQFRHPLDGTVFFLHGIAWIFGGCITWFAYMRVVAGCLQRWRGPERQIIDDSGNIPSKDVQLHLVKRSQRQPNTI
;
A
#
# COMPACT_ATOMS: atom_id res chain seq x y z
N MET A 1 12.28 -7.60 -10.09
CA MET A 1 10.90 -8.13 -10.20
C MET A 1 10.31 -7.58 -11.49
N ARG A 2 10.12 -8.45 -12.49
CA ARG A 2 9.50 -8.09 -13.76
C ARG A 2 8.27 -8.99 -13.94
N VAL A 3 7.15 -8.40 -14.30
CA VAL A 3 5.93 -9.12 -14.70
C VAL A 3 5.69 -8.72 -16.16
N PHE A 4 5.59 -9.69 -17.06
CA PHE A 4 5.52 -9.45 -18.52
C PHE A 4 6.62 -8.52 -19.06
N ARG A 5 7.86 -8.66 -18.56
CA ARG A 5 9.03 -7.80 -18.86
C ARG A 5 8.93 -6.34 -18.37
N ILE A 6 7.81 -5.93 -17.78
CA ILE A 6 7.63 -4.59 -17.18
C ILE A 6 8.04 -4.64 -15.71
N SER A 7 8.70 -3.58 -15.24
CA SER A 7 9.13 -3.46 -13.85
C SER A 7 7.95 -3.20 -12.93
N VAL A 8 7.74 -4.04 -11.91
CA VAL A 8 6.59 -3.94 -10.98
C VAL A 8 6.46 -2.56 -10.34
N PRO A 9 7.54 -1.91 -9.81
CA PRO A 9 7.42 -0.56 -9.25
C PRO A 9 6.93 0.48 -10.26
N LEU A 10 7.27 0.32 -11.53
CA LEU A 10 6.89 1.24 -12.60
C LEU A 10 5.42 1.02 -12.99
N MET A 11 4.93 -0.23 -12.97
CA MET A 11 3.50 -0.52 -13.10
C MET A 11 2.70 0.13 -11.97
N CYS A 12 3.13 -0.04 -10.71
CA CYS A 12 2.47 0.60 -9.56
C CYS A 12 2.46 2.13 -9.68
N PHE A 13 3.58 2.72 -10.11
CA PHE A 13 3.70 4.16 -10.32
C PHE A 13 2.68 4.68 -11.34
N PHE A 14 2.60 4.05 -12.51
CA PHE A 14 1.66 4.47 -13.55
C PHE A 14 0.21 4.16 -13.22
N TYR A 15 -0.04 3.00 -12.60
CA TYR A 15 -1.38 2.63 -12.18
C TYR A 15 -1.96 3.67 -11.22
N HIS A 16 -1.26 3.96 -10.13
CA HIS A 16 -1.73 4.94 -9.15
C HIS A 16 -1.78 6.38 -9.70
N PHE A 17 -0.92 6.72 -10.67
CA PHE A 17 -1.04 7.99 -11.39
C PHE A 17 -2.36 8.09 -12.16
N VAL A 18 -2.69 7.06 -12.95
CA VAL A 18 -3.92 7.03 -13.74
C VAL A 18 -5.13 7.04 -12.84
N VAL A 19 -5.15 6.23 -11.78
CA VAL A 19 -6.26 6.19 -10.81
C VAL A 19 -6.50 7.58 -10.21
N MET A 20 -5.44 8.24 -9.70
CA MET A 20 -5.53 9.58 -9.14
C MET A 20 -6.13 10.59 -10.14
N ILE A 21 -5.68 10.59 -11.40
CA ILE A 21 -6.21 11.49 -12.43
C ILE A 21 -7.68 11.19 -12.72
N VAL A 22 -8.05 9.92 -12.92
CA VAL A 22 -9.43 9.52 -13.23
C VAL A 22 -10.37 9.86 -12.07
N THR A 23 -9.93 9.67 -10.83
CA THR A 23 -10.69 10.04 -9.62
C THR A 23 -10.91 11.56 -9.52
N PHE A 24 -9.90 12.38 -9.83
CA PHE A 24 -10.07 13.83 -9.92
C PHE A 24 -11.04 14.26 -11.02
N VAL A 25 -10.92 13.64 -12.20
CA VAL A 25 -11.82 13.90 -13.33
C VAL A 25 -13.25 13.51 -12.96
N ASN A 26 -13.46 12.37 -12.28
CA ASN A 26 -14.77 11.95 -11.81
C ASN A 26 -15.37 12.97 -10.83
N TYR A 27 -14.55 13.49 -9.92
CA TYR A 27 -15.00 14.57 -9.04
C TYR A 27 -15.49 15.79 -9.81
N ILE A 28 -14.69 16.29 -10.77
CA ILE A 28 -14.98 17.53 -11.49
C ILE A 28 -16.23 17.40 -12.38
N ILE A 29 -16.35 16.30 -13.10
CA ILE A 29 -17.37 16.12 -14.14
C ILE A 29 -18.65 15.53 -13.56
N VAL A 30 -18.54 14.64 -12.57
CA VAL A 30 -19.66 13.81 -12.14
C VAL A 30 -20.09 14.17 -10.72
N VAL A 31 -19.28 13.86 -9.71
CA VAL A 31 -19.65 14.01 -8.30
C VAL A 31 -19.98 15.46 -7.92
N ARG A 32 -19.32 16.43 -8.56
CA ARG A 32 -19.60 17.86 -8.33
C ARG A 32 -20.97 18.28 -8.84
N LEU A 33 -21.39 17.72 -9.98
CA LEU A 33 -22.58 18.13 -10.74
C LEU A 33 -23.81 17.27 -10.43
N GLN A 34 -23.63 16.07 -9.89
CA GLN A 34 -24.72 15.23 -9.40
C GLN A 34 -25.33 15.81 -8.10
N ASP A 35 -26.58 15.42 -7.81
CA ASP A 35 -27.30 15.70 -6.56
C ASP A 35 -26.74 14.92 -5.36
N THR A 36 -25.41 14.82 -5.25
CA THR A 36 -24.73 14.19 -4.13
C THR A 36 -24.85 15.09 -2.89
N PRO A 37 -25.15 14.53 -1.70
CA PRO A 37 -25.16 15.31 -0.46
C PRO A 37 -23.86 16.11 -0.27
N GLN A 38 -23.98 17.37 0.17
CA GLN A 38 -22.82 18.29 0.26
C GLN A 38 -21.67 17.74 1.10
N VAL A 39 -21.99 17.04 2.20
CA VAL A 39 -21.00 16.40 3.08
C VAL A 39 -20.21 15.33 2.33
N LEU A 40 -20.92 14.45 1.59
CA LEU A 40 -20.30 13.37 0.83
C LEU A 40 -19.44 13.92 -0.32
N ARG A 41 -19.93 14.95 -1.03
CA ARG A 41 -19.16 15.66 -2.07
C ARG A 41 -17.89 16.30 -1.51
N SER A 42 -17.96 16.90 -0.32
CA SER A 42 -16.81 17.56 0.32
C SER A 42 -15.79 16.53 0.78
N ALA A 43 -16.25 15.43 1.39
CA ALA A 43 -15.39 14.31 1.78
C ALA A 43 -14.70 13.68 0.56
N TYR A 44 -15.42 13.51 -0.56
CA TYR A 44 -14.85 12.99 -1.81
C TYR A 44 -13.68 13.86 -2.28
N LEU A 45 -13.86 15.18 -2.34
CA LEU A 45 -12.78 16.10 -2.72
C LEU A 45 -11.59 16.00 -1.77
N VAL A 46 -11.84 15.95 -0.46
CA VAL A 46 -10.76 15.83 0.54
C VAL A 46 -9.95 14.57 0.30
N PHE A 47 -10.61 13.43 0.04
CA PHE A 47 -9.90 12.19 -0.24
C PHE A 47 -9.21 12.19 -1.60
N CYS A 48 -9.72 12.87 -2.64
CA CYS A 48 -8.97 13.11 -3.87
C CYS A 48 -7.65 13.86 -3.58
N VAL A 49 -7.71 14.91 -2.76
CA VAL A 49 -6.52 15.70 -2.40
C VAL A 49 -5.54 14.86 -1.58
N ILE A 50 -6.02 14.11 -0.60
CA ILE A 50 -5.19 13.19 0.21
C ILE A 50 -4.52 12.15 -0.69
N GLU A 51 -5.26 11.57 -1.64
CA GLU A 51 -4.73 10.62 -2.63
C GLU A 51 -3.60 11.24 -3.45
N ALA A 52 -3.80 12.45 -3.99
CA ALA A 52 -2.77 13.14 -4.76
C ALA A 52 -1.54 13.47 -3.91
N MET A 53 -1.72 13.90 -2.67
CA MET A 53 -0.60 14.15 -1.75
C MET A 53 0.14 12.86 -1.39
N ALA A 54 -0.59 11.78 -1.07
CA ALA A 54 -0.03 10.48 -0.75
C ALA A 54 0.78 9.93 -1.94
N TYR A 55 0.29 10.12 -3.16
CA TYR A 55 1.00 9.76 -4.37
C TYR A 55 2.25 10.64 -4.59
N ALA A 56 2.09 11.97 -4.61
CA ALA A 56 3.16 12.89 -4.99
C ALA A 56 4.32 12.94 -3.97
N ALA A 57 3.99 12.94 -2.67
CA ALA A 57 4.98 13.10 -1.60
C ALA A 57 5.44 11.76 -1.00
N GLY A 58 4.60 10.72 -1.05
CA GLY A 58 4.87 9.43 -0.42
C GLY A 58 5.22 8.34 -1.42
N ALA A 59 4.18 7.76 -2.04
CA ALA A 59 4.30 6.54 -2.81
C ALA A 59 5.05 6.69 -4.13
N GLY A 60 4.81 7.78 -4.87
CA GLY A 60 5.47 8.09 -6.14
C GLY A 60 7.00 8.09 -6.02
N PRO A 61 7.57 8.90 -5.11
CA PRO A 61 9.01 8.85 -4.81
C PRO A 61 9.48 7.43 -4.46
N LEU A 62 8.77 6.71 -3.58
CA LEU A 62 9.16 5.35 -3.19
C LEU A 62 9.18 4.38 -4.37
N PHE A 63 8.23 4.46 -5.29
CA PHE A 63 8.19 3.65 -6.51
C PHE A 63 9.36 3.96 -7.43
N VAL A 64 9.68 5.25 -7.66
CA VAL A 64 10.82 5.67 -8.46
C VAL A 64 12.14 5.21 -7.82
N TYR A 65 12.29 5.35 -6.50
CA TYR A 65 13.47 4.90 -5.78
C TYR A 65 13.61 3.38 -5.74
N SER A 66 12.51 2.64 -5.67
CA SER A 66 12.52 1.18 -5.81
C SER A 66 12.91 0.75 -7.23
N TYR A 67 12.52 1.53 -8.24
CA TYR A 67 12.83 1.24 -9.63
C TYR A 67 14.30 1.50 -9.96
N LYS A 68 14.78 2.73 -9.70
CA LYS A 68 16.05 3.27 -10.21
C LYS A 68 17.20 3.27 -9.21
N TYR A 69 16.92 3.50 -7.91
CA TYR A 69 17.95 3.80 -6.90
C TYR A 69 18.09 2.71 -5.81
N GLY A 70 17.63 1.51 -6.08
CA GLY A 70 17.74 0.41 -5.13
C GLY A 70 19.03 -0.36 -5.29
N THR A 71 19.93 -0.22 -4.32
CA THR A 71 21.24 -0.88 -4.30
C THR A 71 21.14 -2.38 -4.00
N THR A 72 20.17 -2.80 -3.18
CA THR A 72 19.92 -4.21 -2.84
C THR A 72 18.48 -4.62 -3.16
N SER A 73 18.27 -5.92 -3.41
CA SER A 73 16.93 -6.47 -3.69
C SER A 73 15.95 -6.22 -2.53
N ALA A 74 16.41 -6.36 -1.29
CA ALA A 74 15.61 -6.09 -0.09
C ALA A 74 15.24 -4.61 0.06
N ALA A 75 16.17 -3.67 -0.20
CA ALA A 75 15.86 -2.25 -0.13
C ALA A 75 14.84 -1.83 -1.20
N ARG A 76 14.91 -2.43 -2.40
CA ARG A 76 13.91 -2.23 -3.45
C ARG A 76 12.54 -2.73 -3.01
N LEU A 77 12.47 -3.97 -2.55
CA LEU A 77 11.23 -4.57 -2.10
C LEU A 77 10.61 -3.79 -0.94
N SER A 78 11.39 -3.40 0.06
CA SER A 78 10.89 -2.64 1.21
C SER A 78 10.29 -1.28 0.80
N ARG A 79 10.96 -0.53 -0.09
CA ARG A 79 10.43 0.74 -0.62
C ARG A 79 9.15 0.53 -1.43
N LEU A 80 9.11 -0.49 -2.28
CA LEU A 80 7.92 -0.86 -3.05
C LEU A 80 6.73 -1.17 -2.12
N LEU A 81 6.95 -2.04 -1.13
CA LEU A 81 5.90 -2.43 -0.17
C LEU A 81 5.42 -1.22 0.64
N CYS A 82 6.33 -0.34 1.07
CA CYS A 82 5.97 0.89 1.77
C CYS A 82 5.12 1.82 0.90
N GLY A 83 5.49 2.01 -0.37
CA GLY A 83 4.69 2.80 -1.32
C GLY A 83 3.29 2.22 -1.55
N ILE A 84 3.19 0.89 -1.70
CA ILE A 84 1.89 0.20 -1.83
C ILE A 84 1.05 0.38 -0.56
N ALA A 85 1.64 0.25 0.62
CA ALA A 85 0.94 0.45 1.89
C ALA A 85 0.40 1.89 2.05
N ILE A 86 1.18 2.90 1.65
CA ILE A 86 0.72 4.30 1.65
C ILE A 86 -0.49 4.48 0.73
N MET A 87 -0.41 4.01 -0.52
CA MET A 87 -1.55 4.14 -1.44
C MET A 87 -2.76 3.35 -0.97
N PHE A 88 -2.56 2.17 -0.41
CA PHE A 88 -3.66 1.36 0.12
C PHE A 88 -4.41 2.10 1.24
N LEU A 89 -3.68 2.64 2.23
CA LEU A 89 -4.27 3.30 3.40
C LEU A 89 -4.88 4.67 3.09
N PHE A 90 -4.22 5.47 2.23
CA PHE A 90 -4.60 6.86 2.01
C PHE A 90 -5.40 7.12 0.73
N SER A 91 -5.50 6.12 -0.16
CA SER A 91 -6.26 6.23 -1.41
C SER A 91 -7.25 5.08 -1.57
N SER A 92 -6.78 3.84 -1.74
CA SER A 92 -7.65 2.73 -2.16
C SER A 92 -8.73 2.40 -1.14
N VAL A 93 -8.40 2.33 0.15
CA VAL A 93 -9.37 2.08 1.22
C VAL A 93 -10.38 3.23 1.33
N PRO A 94 -9.97 4.49 1.62
CA PRO A 94 -10.93 5.56 1.83
C PRO A 94 -11.78 5.84 0.59
N MET A 95 -11.19 5.83 -0.62
CA MET A 95 -11.97 6.07 -1.84
C MET A 95 -12.94 4.93 -2.15
N LEU A 96 -12.59 3.66 -1.90
CA LEU A 96 -13.55 2.58 -2.06
C LEU A 96 -14.76 2.75 -1.13
N PHE A 97 -14.55 3.18 0.13
CA PHE A 97 -15.66 3.50 1.03
C PHE A 97 -16.51 4.67 0.53
N MET A 98 -15.89 5.70 -0.04
CA MET A 98 -16.62 6.83 -0.64
C MET A 98 -17.48 6.40 -1.83
N GLU A 99 -16.93 5.59 -2.73
CA GLU A 99 -17.65 5.06 -3.89
C GLU A 99 -18.79 4.12 -3.47
N VAL A 100 -18.58 3.27 -2.45
CA VAL A 100 -19.65 2.46 -1.85
C VAL A 100 -20.75 3.36 -1.26
N ALA A 101 -20.38 4.40 -0.52
CA ALA A 101 -21.35 5.32 0.05
C ALA A 101 -22.18 6.05 -1.03
N GLN A 102 -21.55 6.43 -2.14
CA GLN A 102 -22.26 7.00 -3.29
C GLN A 102 -23.18 5.98 -3.97
N PHE A 103 -22.70 4.76 -4.20
CA PHE A 103 -23.48 3.69 -4.79
C PHE A 103 -24.73 3.37 -3.96
N LEU A 104 -24.61 3.34 -2.63
CA LEU A 104 -25.74 3.17 -1.71
C LEU A 104 -26.69 4.37 -1.70
N SER A 105 -26.17 5.58 -1.88
CA SER A 105 -26.98 6.82 -1.91
C SER A 105 -27.80 6.97 -3.20
N PHE A 106 -27.47 6.22 -4.25
CA PHE A 106 -28.10 6.29 -5.57
C PHE A 106 -28.80 4.99 -5.96
N ASP A 107 -29.49 4.35 -5.00
CA ASP A 107 -30.31 3.15 -5.23
C ASP A 107 -29.56 2.01 -5.94
N TYR A 108 -28.28 1.82 -5.60
CA TYR A 108 -27.42 0.77 -6.18
C TYR A 108 -27.22 0.90 -7.70
N GLN A 109 -27.26 2.12 -8.23
CA GLN A 109 -27.00 2.39 -9.64
C GLN A 109 -25.81 3.33 -9.84
N PHE A 110 -24.95 2.96 -10.79
CA PHE A 110 -23.94 3.88 -11.30
C PHE A 110 -24.61 4.86 -12.27
N ARG A 111 -24.70 6.13 -11.85
CA ARG A 111 -25.31 7.19 -12.67
C ARG A 111 -24.44 7.58 -13.87
N HIS A 112 -23.13 7.39 -13.78
CA HIS A 112 -22.20 7.65 -14.86
C HIS A 112 -21.16 6.51 -14.99
N PRO A 113 -20.70 6.16 -16.21
CA PRO A 113 -19.67 5.12 -16.39
C PRO A 113 -18.34 5.45 -15.71
N LEU A 114 -18.05 6.74 -15.47
CA LEU A 114 -16.87 7.14 -14.71
C LEU A 114 -16.95 6.74 -13.23
N ASP A 115 -18.13 6.81 -12.60
CA ASP A 115 -18.32 6.35 -11.21
C ASP A 115 -17.98 4.86 -11.10
N GLY A 116 -18.53 4.05 -12.02
CA GLY A 116 -18.19 2.62 -12.09
C GLY A 116 -16.70 2.38 -12.34
N THR A 117 -16.08 3.16 -13.22
CA THR A 117 -14.64 3.03 -13.53
C THR A 117 -13.79 3.32 -12.30
N VAL A 118 -14.07 4.40 -11.56
CA VAL A 118 -13.34 4.74 -10.33
C VAL A 118 -13.56 3.68 -9.26
N PHE A 119 -14.79 3.22 -9.07
CA PHE A 119 -15.11 2.12 -8.16
C PHE A 119 -14.29 0.86 -8.45
N PHE A 120 -14.26 0.41 -9.71
CA PHE A 120 -13.50 -0.80 -10.08
C PHE A 120 -11.99 -0.62 -9.95
N LEU A 121 -11.46 0.56 -10.33
CA LEU A 121 -10.04 0.84 -10.19
C LEU A 121 -9.61 0.84 -8.72
N HIS A 122 -10.33 1.53 -7.83
CA HIS A 122 -10.03 1.48 -6.39
C HIS A 122 -10.28 0.10 -5.80
N GLY A 123 -11.27 -0.65 -6.29
CA GLY A 123 -11.53 -2.03 -5.87
C GLY A 123 -10.36 -2.97 -6.18
N ILE A 124 -9.82 -2.91 -7.40
CA ILE A 124 -8.61 -3.67 -7.78
C ILE A 124 -7.43 -3.26 -6.88
N ALA A 125 -7.21 -1.96 -6.71
CA ALA A 125 -6.15 -1.43 -5.86
C ALA A 125 -6.28 -1.89 -4.41
N TRP A 126 -7.51 -1.96 -3.89
CA TRP A 126 -7.83 -2.42 -2.55
C TRP A 126 -7.55 -3.92 -2.37
N ILE A 127 -7.98 -4.78 -3.31
CA ILE A 127 -7.74 -6.23 -3.24
C ILE A 127 -6.24 -6.51 -3.24
N PHE A 128 -5.53 -6.03 -4.27
CA PHE A 128 -4.10 -6.33 -4.41
C PHE A 128 -3.25 -5.59 -3.38
N GLY A 129 -3.51 -4.30 -3.17
CA GLY A 129 -2.83 -3.48 -2.17
C GLY A 129 -3.05 -4.00 -0.75
N GLY A 130 -4.27 -4.45 -0.44
CA GLY A 130 -4.61 -5.05 0.85
C GLY A 130 -3.88 -6.35 1.10
N CYS A 131 -3.92 -7.28 0.14
CA CYS A 131 -3.16 -8.54 0.24
C CYS A 131 -1.65 -8.28 0.41
N ILE A 132 -1.06 -7.42 -0.43
CA ILE A 132 0.38 -7.13 -0.37
C ILE A 132 0.75 -6.46 0.96
N THR A 133 -0.03 -5.46 1.39
CA THR A 133 0.19 -4.75 2.65
C THR A 133 0.04 -5.69 3.85
N TRP A 134 -0.93 -6.61 3.81
CA TRP A 134 -1.11 -7.63 4.84
C TRP A 134 0.09 -8.58 4.92
N PHE A 135 0.57 -9.11 3.80
CA PHE A 135 1.76 -9.97 3.80
C PHE A 135 3.01 -9.21 4.26
N ALA A 136 3.18 -7.95 3.86
CA ALA A 136 4.27 -7.11 4.33
C ALA A 136 4.20 -6.90 5.86
N TYR A 137 3.01 -6.63 6.38
CA TYR A 137 2.76 -6.51 7.82
C TYR A 137 3.10 -7.82 8.56
N MET A 138 2.58 -8.95 8.10
CA MET A 138 2.87 -10.26 8.69
C MET A 138 4.36 -10.58 8.69
N ARG A 139 5.09 -10.20 7.64
CA ARG A 139 6.55 -10.35 7.59
C ARG A 139 7.26 -9.52 8.66
N VAL A 140 6.84 -8.27 8.86
CA VAL A 140 7.39 -7.41 9.91
C VAL A 140 7.09 -7.99 11.29
N VAL A 141 5.86 -8.43 11.54
CA VAL A 141 5.45 -9.06 12.80
C VAL A 141 6.24 -10.34 13.07
N ALA A 142 6.40 -11.21 12.06
CA ALA A 142 7.19 -12.43 12.17
C ALA A 142 8.65 -12.11 12.53
N GLY A 143 9.26 -11.11 11.88
CA GLY A 143 10.62 -10.66 12.20
C GLY A 143 10.74 -10.12 13.63
N CYS A 144 9.75 -9.36 14.10
CA CYS A 144 9.70 -8.89 15.49
C CYS A 144 9.61 -10.04 16.49
N LEU A 145 8.74 -11.02 16.23
CA LEU A 145 8.57 -12.21 17.08
C LEU A 145 9.82 -13.09 17.11
N GLN A 146 10.51 -13.25 15.98
CA GLN A 146 11.78 -13.97 15.89
C GLN A 146 12.89 -13.29 16.70
N ARG A 147 13.01 -11.96 16.60
CA ARG A 147 13.94 -11.18 17.44
C ARG A 147 13.63 -11.30 18.93
N TRP A 148 12.35 -11.43 19.28
CA TRP A 148 11.91 -11.54 20.67
C TRP A 148 12.10 -12.94 21.28
N ARG A 149 12.01 -14.02 20.48
CA ARG A 149 12.15 -15.42 20.95
C ARG A 149 13.58 -15.99 20.96
N GLY A 150 14.58 -15.19 20.55
CA GLY A 150 16.00 -15.57 20.61
C GLY A 150 16.52 -16.25 19.32
N PRO A 151 17.85 -16.30 19.13
CA PRO A 151 18.49 -16.66 17.86
C PRO A 151 18.24 -18.09 17.36
N GLU A 152 17.87 -19.01 18.26
CA GLU A 152 17.80 -20.46 17.98
C GLU A 152 16.67 -20.88 17.03
N ARG A 153 15.72 -19.97 16.71
CA ARG A 153 14.62 -20.23 15.77
C ARG A 153 14.50 -19.15 14.69
N GLN A 154 15.62 -18.55 14.30
CA GLN A 154 15.64 -17.65 13.15
C GLN A 154 15.48 -18.46 11.85
N ILE A 155 14.36 -18.26 11.17
CA ILE A 155 14.22 -18.71 9.78
C ILE A 155 15.15 -17.83 8.96
N ILE A 156 16.13 -18.42 8.27
CA ILE A 156 17.08 -17.70 7.42
C ILE A 156 16.28 -16.97 6.35
N ASP A 157 16.29 -15.64 6.42
CA ASP A 157 15.73 -14.79 5.39
C ASP A 157 16.80 -14.60 4.31
N ASP A 158 16.75 -15.40 3.24
CA ASP A 158 17.70 -15.36 2.11
C ASP A 158 17.78 -14.00 1.40
N SER A 159 16.89 -13.05 1.75
CA SER A 159 16.88 -11.70 1.21
C SER A 159 17.59 -10.66 2.09
N GLY A 160 17.96 -10.99 3.32
CA GLY A 160 18.82 -10.16 4.18
C GLY A 160 20.30 -10.48 3.98
N ASN A 161 21.18 -9.48 4.11
CA ASN A 161 22.61 -9.74 4.23
C ASN A 161 22.82 -10.77 5.35
N ILE A 162 23.37 -11.94 4.99
CA ILE A 162 23.73 -12.98 5.95
C ILE A 162 24.66 -12.34 6.98
N PRO A 163 24.28 -12.25 8.27
CA PRO A 163 25.21 -11.76 9.27
C PRO A 163 26.40 -12.73 9.30
N SER A 164 27.63 -12.20 9.26
CA SER A 164 28.81 -13.04 9.40
C SER A 164 28.70 -13.81 10.72
N LYS A 165 29.23 -15.04 10.75
CA LYS A 165 29.14 -15.95 11.90
C LYS A 165 29.58 -15.31 13.23
N ASP A 166 30.44 -14.30 13.17
CA ASP A 166 30.94 -13.57 14.34
C ASP A 166 29.89 -12.65 14.99
N VAL A 167 28.90 -12.15 14.24
CA VAL A 167 27.83 -11.29 14.75
C VAL A 167 26.73 -12.08 15.46
N GLN A 168 26.53 -13.35 15.09
CA GLN A 168 25.55 -14.22 15.76
C GLN A 168 25.93 -14.54 17.21
N LEU A 169 27.23 -14.60 17.53
CA LEU A 169 27.72 -14.90 18.87
C LEU A 169 27.64 -13.68 19.82
N HIS A 170 27.76 -12.45 19.30
CA HIS A 170 27.81 -11.25 20.12
C HIS A 170 26.45 -10.62 20.48
N LEU A 171 25.36 -11.05 19.83
CA LEU A 171 23.98 -10.58 20.09
C LEU A 171 23.24 -11.40 21.16
N VAL A 172 23.94 -12.27 21.88
CA VAL A 172 23.39 -13.05 23.01
C VAL A 172 23.33 -12.16 24.26
N LYS A 173 22.40 -11.21 24.28
CA LYS A 173 21.88 -10.69 25.56
C LYS A 173 20.43 -11.11 25.67
N ARG A 174 20.23 -12.25 26.34
CA ARG A 174 18.90 -12.78 26.71
C ARG A 174 18.12 -11.64 27.36
N SER A 175 16.98 -11.26 26.77
CA SER A 175 16.07 -10.32 27.44
C SER A 175 15.60 -10.97 28.73
N GLN A 176 15.75 -10.29 29.88
CA GLN A 176 15.31 -10.77 31.20
C GLN A 176 13.81 -11.12 31.26
N ARG A 177 13.02 -10.78 30.22
CA ARG A 177 11.59 -11.04 30.12
C ARG A 177 11.22 -12.26 29.25
N GLN A 178 12.19 -13.03 28.75
CA GLN A 178 11.86 -14.28 28.05
C GLN A 178 11.37 -15.34 29.06
N PRO A 179 10.17 -15.92 28.88
CA PRO A 179 9.71 -17.01 29.74
C PRO A 179 10.62 -18.24 29.57
N ASN A 180 10.94 -18.89 30.69
CA ASN A 180 11.64 -20.18 30.66
C ASN A 180 10.75 -21.21 29.98
N THR A 181 11.12 -21.63 28.77
CA THR A 181 10.56 -22.81 28.13
C THR A 181 11.27 -24.04 28.69
N ILE A 182 10.51 -24.90 29.37
CA ILE A 182 10.89 -26.28 29.70
C ILE A 182 10.90 -27.09 28.40
#